data_AF-K8NVW0-F1
#
_entry.id   AF-K8NVW0-F1
#
_cell.length_a   1.000
_cell.length_b   1.000
_cell.length_c   1.000
_cell.angle_alpha   90.00
_cell.angle_beta   90.00
_cell.angle_gamma   90.00
#
_symmetry.space_group_name_H-M   'P 1'
#
loop_
_entity.id
_entity.type
_entity.pdbx_description
1 polymer ?
#
loop_
_entity_poly.entity_id
_entity_poly.type
_entity_poly.pdbx_seq_one_letter_code
_entity_poly.pdbx_strand_id
1 'polypeptide(L)'
;MLNAAEENRKALASLLGIDEEEASEKLQSKVAVTVAHPGAAAFAADLSQLIGKTLQIADGGASPDIEIAVGGPASTGAPVRLVASMRDDGLTVGAAVERPEWSAVPRFNERICACYAAGVVVARAIGRASPDPFGVGFRALGIPSRHSPIVFDDDVLAGCGGVGTAFLWALQAVRTSGRLTVVDGKNVSDGNLNRCFFYEAEDVGDPKARRLVARAAIGDTVLEPFVGTFHDLLRKRGRIRRVFVTVDSRPGRRSIQADMPFEVFDASTTDVTAVVAHHHRQPTGYACLSCIYPHIPEEDARDRDVAALLGLTLDQVRRRIVDVDTAAALSRNFGAPAETFLGKSMDSLAKARCGSAPVTTGGGRQALAPFAFVSSLAGCLMVLDLMRSQSPDEAPPSNYLQLDPWRPPTPVRRLKARRDRCEFCGDTELKAVFAALWDLPVVP
;
A
#
# COMPACT_ATOMS: atom_id res chain seq x y z
N MET A 1 -18.45 -11.02 -2.71
CA MET A 1 -17.08 -10.50 -2.44
C MET A 1 -17.09 -10.00 -1.02
N LEU A 2 -15.95 -10.04 -0.32
CA LEU A 2 -15.91 -9.54 1.05
C LEU A 2 -16.11 -8.02 1.07
N ASN A 3 -16.87 -7.54 2.04
CA ASN A 3 -16.99 -6.12 2.31
C ASN A 3 -15.79 -5.61 3.15
N ALA A 4 -15.70 -4.29 3.33
CA ALA A 4 -14.63 -3.66 4.08
C ALA A 4 -14.46 -4.21 5.52
N ALA A 5 -15.57 -4.41 6.24
CA ALA A 5 -15.55 -4.91 7.62
C ALA A 5 -15.07 -6.36 7.69
N GLU A 6 -15.52 -7.21 6.77
CA GLU A 6 -15.08 -8.61 6.66
C GLU A 6 -13.59 -8.73 6.33
N GLU A 7 -13.05 -7.84 5.49
CA GLU A 7 -11.61 -7.81 5.21
C GLU A 7 -10.80 -7.48 6.47
N ASN A 8 -11.20 -6.45 7.24
CA ASN A 8 -10.54 -6.11 8.51
C ASN A 8 -10.62 -7.24 9.53
N ARG A 9 -11.79 -7.87 9.65
CA ARG A 9 -12.06 -8.96 10.58
C ARG A 9 -11.19 -10.18 10.29
N LYS A 10 -11.08 -10.60 9.02
CA LYS A 10 -10.19 -11.69 8.61
C LYS A 10 -8.72 -11.36 8.78
N ALA A 11 -8.32 -10.14 8.44
CA ALA A 11 -6.95 -9.66 8.67
C ALA A 11 -6.58 -9.73 10.16
N LEU A 12 -7.49 -9.30 11.04
CA LEU A 12 -7.27 -9.32 12.49
C LEU A 12 -7.25 -10.74 13.06
N ALA A 13 -8.22 -11.58 12.69
CA ALA A 13 -8.30 -12.98 13.12
C ALA A 13 -6.99 -13.71 12.82
N SER A 14 -6.48 -13.58 11.58
CA SER A 14 -5.20 -14.18 11.20
C SER A 14 -3.99 -13.56 11.88
N LEU A 15 -4.02 -12.26 12.20
CA LEU A 15 -2.91 -11.59 12.89
C LEU A 15 -2.75 -12.08 14.33
N LEU A 16 -3.87 -12.27 15.03
CA LEU A 16 -3.88 -12.64 16.45
C LEU A 16 -4.00 -14.14 16.67
N GLY A 17 -4.35 -14.92 15.64
CA GLY A 17 -4.62 -16.35 15.79
C GLY A 17 -5.90 -16.62 16.58
N ILE A 18 -6.86 -15.71 16.49
CA ILE A 18 -8.17 -15.79 17.13
C ILE A 18 -9.25 -16.09 16.10
N ASP A 19 -10.44 -16.42 16.56
CA ASP A 19 -11.57 -16.61 15.65
C ASP A 19 -12.11 -15.29 15.09
N GLU A 20 -12.99 -15.47 14.12
CA GLU A 20 -13.57 -14.42 13.30
C GLU A 20 -14.63 -13.58 14.05
N GLU A 21 -15.14 -14.06 15.20
CA GLU A 21 -16.12 -13.39 16.07
C GLU A 21 -15.40 -12.51 17.11
N GLU A 22 -14.40 -13.06 17.80
CA GLU A 22 -13.53 -12.32 18.72
C GLU A 22 -12.84 -11.15 18.01
N ALA A 23 -12.40 -11.37 16.76
CA ALA A 23 -11.87 -10.29 15.92
C ALA A 23 -12.90 -9.19 15.65
N SER A 24 -14.17 -9.54 15.45
CA SER A 24 -15.24 -8.58 15.20
C SER A 24 -15.49 -7.70 16.42
N GLU A 25 -15.53 -8.30 17.61
CA GLU A 25 -15.72 -7.57 18.88
C GLU A 25 -14.61 -6.54 19.12
N LYS A 26 -13.35 -6.92 18.92
CA LYS A 26 -12.21 -6.00 19.07
C LYS A 26 -12.26 -4.83 18.08
N LEU A 27 -12.85 -5.01 16.90
CA LEU A 27 -12.98 -3.94 15.89
C LEU A 27 -14.13 -2.95 16.20
N GLN A 28 -14.99 -3.25 17.18
CA GLN A 28 -16.05 -2.33 17.61
C GLN A 28 -15.56 -1.21 18.53
N SER A 29 -14.29 -1.22 18.95
CA SER A 29 -13.75 -0.17 19.83
C SER A 29 -13.93 1.23 19.24
N LYS A 30 -14.39 2.14 20.08
CA LYS A 30 -14.63 3.55 19.77
C LYS A 30 -13.44 4.40 20.17
N VAL A 31 -12.91 5.16 19.22
CA VAL A 31 -11.74 6.00 19.40
C VAL A 31 -12.12 7.47 19.31
N ALA A 32 -11.81 8.25 20.34
CA ALA A 32 -11.80 9.71 20.27
C ALA A 32 -10.42 10.22 19.86
N VAL A 33 -10.38 11.10 18.86
CA VAL A 33 -9.17 11.85 18.48
C VAL A 33 -9.36 13.29 18.92
N THR A 34 -8.70 13.69 20.00
CA THR A 34 -8.87 15.01 20.62
C THR A 34 -7.75 15.95 20.18
N VAL A 35 -8.09 17.11 19.62
CA VAL A 35 -7.11 18.14 19.26
C VAL A 35 -6.90 19.06 20.46
N ALA A 36 -5.75 18.93 21.13
CA ALA A 36 -5.39 19.79 22.25
C ALA A 36 -4.52 20.98 21.82
N HIS A 37 -3.85 20.89 20.67
CA HIS A 37 -3.07 21.98 20.08
C HIS A 37 -3.64 22.40 18.71
N PRO A 38 -3.93 23.69 18.44
CA PRO A 38 -4.54 24.13 17.18
C PRO A 38 -3.75 23.74 15.92
N GLY A 39 -2.40 23.80 16.01
CA GLY A 39 -1.51 23.40 14.91
C GLY A 39 -1.55 21.90 14.57
N ALA A 40 -2.22 21.08 15.37
CA ALA A 40 -2.32 19.64 15.19
C ALA A 40 -3.58 19.18 14.44
N ALA A 41 -4.50 20.10 14.12
CA ALA A 41 -5.82 19.77 13.57
C ALA A 41 -5.74 18.91 12.30
N ALA A 42 -4.83 19.25 11.38
CA ALA A 42 -4.68 18.50 10.14
C ALA A 42 -3.99 17.14 10.33
N PHE A 43 -3.14 16.96 11.35
CA PHE A 43 -2.64 15.62 11.73
C PHE A 43 -3.77 14.78 12.33
N ALA A 44 -4.59 15.36 13.20
CA ALA A 44 -5.72 14.68 13.81
C ALA A 44 -6.75 14.24 12.75
N ALA A 45 -7.00 15.05 11.72
CA ALA A 45 -7.88 14.67 10.61
C ALA A 45 -7.35 13.44 9.83
N ASP A 46 -6.06 13.45 9.48
CA ASP A 46 -5.40 12.31 8.82
C ASP A 46 -5.45 11.05 9.72
N LEU A 47 -5.20 11.20 11.02
CA LEU A 47 -5.25 10.13 12.01
C LEU A 47 -6.66 9.54 12.17
N SER A 48 -7.68 10.39 12.30
CA SER A 48 -9.08 9.96 12.36
C SER A 48 -9.50 9.21 11.10
N GLN A 49 -9.07 9.67 9.92
CA GLN A 49 -9.37 8.99 8.67
C GLN A 49 -8.72 7.60 8.62
N LEU A 50 -7.46 7.48 9.04
CA LEU A 50 -6.74 6.21 9.10
C LEU A 50 -7.38 5.21 10.07
N ILE A 51 -7.72 5.67 11.28
CA ILE A 51 -8.36 4.84 12.31
C ILE A 51 -9.76 4.42 11.87
N GLY A 52 -10.56 5.36 11.34
CA GLY A 52 -11.94 5.13 10.91
C GLY A 52 -12.11 4.10 9.78
N LYS A 53 -11.02 3.76 9.09
CA LYS A 53 -11.00 2.66 8.10
C LYS A 53 -10.94 1.27 8.74
N THR A 54 -10.64 1.18 10.03
CA THR A 54 -10.46 -0.07 10.79
C THR A 54 -11.35 -0.15 12.04
N LEU A 55 -11.40 0.91 12.83
CA LEU A 55 -12.16 1.04 14.08
C LEU A 55 -13.24 2.13 13.95
N GLN A 56 -14.08 2.29 14.98
CA GLN A 56 -15.08 3.35 15.01
C GLN A 56 -14.47 4.65 15.56
N ILE A 57 -14.75 5.77 14.91
CA ILE A 57 -14.48 7.09 15.48
C ILE A 57 -15.66 7.49 16.35
N ALA A 58 -15.39 7.89 17.59
CA ALA A 58 -16.41 8.36 18.52
C ALA A 58 -16.90 9.75 18.11
N ASP A 59 -18.21 9.88 17.95
CA ASP A 59 -18.86 11.18 17.83
C ASP A 59 -18.88 11.91 19.18
N GLY A 60 -18.98 13.24 19.18
CA GLY A 60 -18.84 14.11 20.37
C GLY A 60 -19.82 13.89 21.53
N GLY A 61 -20.71 12.88 21.47
CA GLY A 61 -21.61 12.48 22.56
C GLY A 61 -21.47 11.02 23.02
N ALA A 62 -20.62 10.21 22.38
CA ALA A 62 -20.39 8.82 22.77
C ALA A 62 -19.23 8.72 23.77
N SER A 63 -19.32 7.81 24.75
CA SER A 63 -18.20 7.46 25.62
C SER A 63 -17.15 6.65 24.83
N PRO A 64 -15.94 7.18 24.60
CA PRO A 64 -14.91 6.46 23.86
C PRO A 64 -14.21 5.40 24.74
N ASP A 65 -13.80 4.29 24.12
CA ASP A 65 -12.97 3.26 24.76
C ASP A 65 -11.50 3.69 24.82
N ILE A 66 -11.06 4.42 23.79
CA ILE A 66 -9.71 4.93 23.65
C ILE A 66 -9.77 6.41 23.29
N GLU A 67 -8.95 7.21 23.95
CA GLU A 67 -8.64 8.57 23.52
C GLU A 67 -7.20 8.66 23.06
N ILE A 68 -6.97 9.29 21.90
CA ILE A 68 -5.66 9.80 21.52
C ILE A 68 -5.72 11.33 21.44
N ALA A 69 -5.10 11.98 22.41
CA ALA A 69 -4.98 13.44 22.46
C ALA A 69 -3.73 13.90 21.71
N VAL A 70 -3.91 14.89 20.84
CA VAL A 70 -2.87 15.36 19.92
C VAL A 70 -2.38 16.74 20.36
N GLY A 71 -1.11 16.80 20.75
CA GLY A 71 -0.43 18.03 21.19
C GLY A 71 -0.77 18.50 22.61
N GLY A 72 -1.34 17.62 23.45
CA GLY A 72 -1.71 17.94 24.83
C GLY A 72 -2.29 16.75 25.59
N PRO A 73 -2.75 16.96 26.84
CA PRO A 73 -3.30 15.89 27.67
C PRO A 73 -4.68 15.41 27.18
N ALA A 74 -4.99 14.15 27.48
CA ALA A 74 -6.30 13.55 27.27
C ALA A 74 -7.38 14.16 28.17
N SER A 75 -8.61 14.31 27.66
CA SER A 75 -9.69 15.07 28.31
C SER A 75 -11.07 14.38 28.33
N THR A 76 -11.27 13.30 27.58
CA THR A 76 -12.59 12.63 27.43
C THR A 76 -12.92 11.64 28.54
N GLY A 77 -11.97 11.36 29.44
CA GLY A 77 -12.15 10.41 30.54
C GLY A 77 -12.04 8.94 30.12
N ALA A 78 -11.77 8.64 28.85
CA ALA A 78 -11.59 7.29 28.30
C ALA A 78 -10.71 6.39 29.20
N PRO A 79 -10.99 5.07 29.28
CA PRO A 79 -10.18 4.17 30.09
C PRO A 79 -8.76 4.01 29.54
N VAL A 80 -8.60 4.01 28.21
CA VAL A 80 -7.28 4.04 27.57
C VAL A 80 -7.00 5.44 27.06
N ARG A 81 -5.89 6.04 27.52
CA ARG A 81 -5.48 7.40 27.17
C ARG A 81 -4.10 7.39 26.55
N LEU A 82 -4.01 7.89 25.34
CA LEU A 82 -2.78 8.06 24.59
C LEU A 82 -2.58 9.54 24.31
N VAL A 83 -1.32 9.95 24.25
CA VAL A 83 -0.91 11.29 23.89
C VAL A 83 0.05 11.18 22.71
N ALA A 84 -0.24 11.93 21.65
CA ALA A 84 0.64 12.12 20.50
C ALA A 84 1.33 13.48 20.62
N SER A 85 2.66 13.48 20.67
CA SER A 85 3.50 14.67 20.80
C SER A 85 4.47 14.74 19.62
N MET A 86 4.49 15.88 18.93
CA MET A 86 5.35 16.12 17.77
C MET A 86 6.49 17.05 18.14
N ARG A 87 7.73 16.63 17.86
CA ARG A 87 8.95 17.44 17.94
C ARG A 87 9.49 17.68 16.52
N ASP A 88 10.51 18.50 16.39
CA ASP A 88 11.17 18.78 15.11
C ASP A 88 11.88 17.56 14.50
N ASP A 89 12.22 16.56 15.32
CA ASP A 89 12.92 15.33 14.90
C ASP A 89 12.04 14.07 14.82
N GLY A 90 10.77 14.15 15.25
CA GLY A 90 9.88 13.00 15.22
C GLY A 90 8.59 13.11 16.05
N LEU A 91 7.84 12.01 16.05
CA LEU A 91 6.61 11.84 16.85
C LEU A 91 6.87 10.87 18.01
N THR A 92 6.29 11.15 19.17
CA THR A 92 6.14 10.18 20.26
C THR A 92 4.66 9.95 20.56
N VAL A 93 4.24 8.69 20.73
CA VAL A 93 2.86 8.30 21.07
C VAL A 93 2.86 7.36 22.26
N GLY A 94 2.07 7.63 23.30
CA GLY A 94 1.99 6.72 24.45
C GLY A 94 1.14 7.25 25.59
N ALA A 95 0.95 6.45 26.62
CA ALA A 95 0.32 6.90 27.88
C ALA A 95 1.33 7.65 28.77
N ALA A 96 2.63 7.32 28.63
CA ALA A 96 3.71 7.87 29.45
C ALA A 96 4.37 9.15 28.88
N VAL A 97 3.65 9.93 28.05
CA VAL A 97 4.20 11.18 27.50
C VAL A 97 4.08 12.30 28.53
N GLU A 98 5.17 12.58 29.23
CA GLU A 98 5.19 13.52 30.37
C GLU A 98 4.98 14.99 29.97
N ARG A 99 5.50 15.39 28.80
CA ARG A 99 5.48 16.79 28.33
C ARG A 99 5.03 16.84 26.86
N PRO A 100 3.71 16.83 26.60
CA PRO A 100 3.21 16.97 25.25
C PRO A 100 3.57 18.34 24.68
N GLU A 101 4.04 18.33 23.45
CA GLU A 101 4.28 19.52 22.64
C GLU A 101 3.87 19.26 21.19
N TRP A 102 3.82 20.32 20.39
CA TRP A 102 3.47 20.23 18.99
C TRP A 102 4.30 21.20 18.15
N SER A 103 5.43 20.72 17.62
CA SER A 103 6.23 21.45 16.65
C SER A 103 5.61 21.42 15.27
N ALA A 104 5.70 22.53 14.55
CA ALA A 104 5.35 22.59 13.14
C ALA A 104 6.42 21.84 12.33
N VAL A 105 6.01 20.77 11.67
CA VAL A 105 6.85 19.97 10.77
C VAL A 105 6.19 19.90 9.38
N PRO A 106 6.92 19.54 8.31
CA PRO A 106 6.31 19.40 6.99
C PRO A 106 5.11 18.44 7.01
N ARG A 107 4.02 18.79 6.30
CA ARG A 107 2.79 17.98 6.20
C ARG A 107 3.05 16.52 5.82
N PHE A 108 4.07 16.26 5.02
CA PHE A 108 4.46 14.92 4.62
C PHE A 108 4.95 14.08 5.81
N ASN A 109 5.75 14.67 6.69
CA ASN A 109 6.25 14.01 7.89
C ASN A 109 5.10 13.65 8.83
N GLU A 110 4.14 14.56 9.00
CA GLU A 110 2.93 14.33 9.79
C GLU A 110 2.13 13.12 9.29
N ARG A 111 2.04 12.90 7.98
CA ARG A 111 1.32 11.74 7.41
C ARG A 111 2.00 10.40 7.68
N ILE A 112 3.33 10.33 7.60
CA ILE A 112 4.07 9.13 8.01
C ILE A 112 3.83 8.86 9.51
N CYS A 113 3.93 9.91 10.32
CA CYS A 113 3.67 9.85 11.75
C CYS A 113 2.24 9.43 12.09
N ALA A 114 1.24 9.89 11.33
CA ALA A 114 -0.15 9.49 11.50
C ALA A 114 -0.37 8.00 11.21
N CYS A 115 0.34 7.42 10.24
CA CYS A 115 0.30 5.98 9.99
C CYS A 115 0.77 5.16 11.22
N TYR A 116 1.87 5.56 11.85
CA TYR A 116 2.35 4.89 13.07
C TYR A 116 1.44 5.14 14.27
N ALA A 117 0.95 6.38 14.45
CA ALA A 117 0.00 6.70 15.52
C ALA A 117 -1.28 5.87 15.42
N ALA A 118 -1.83 5.73 14.21
CA ALA A 118 -2.97 4.84 13.94
C ALA A 118 -2.63 3.39 14.29
N GLY A 119 -1.44 2.91 13.93
CA GLY A 119 -0.95 1.58 14.31
C GLY A 119 -0.89 1.37 15.83
N VAL A 120 -0.44 2.36 16.59
CA VAL A 120 -0.42 2.32 18.07
C VAL A 120 -1.83 2.26 18.64
N VAL A 121 -2.75 3.09 18.14
CA VAL A 121 -4.16 3.07 18.57
C VAL A 121 -4.80 1.71 18.28
N VAL A 122 -4.64 1.19 17.06
CA VAL A 122 -5.16 -0.13 16.68
C VAL A 122 -4.54 -1.22 17.54
N ALA A 123 -3.24 -1.16 17.83
CA ALA A 123 -2.59 -2.13 18.71
C ALA A 123 -3.22 -2.14 20.12
N ARG A 124 -3.54 -0.96 20.68
CA ARG A 124 -4.22 -0.87 21.98
C ARG A 124 -5.64 -1.43 21.93
N ALA A 125 -6.41 -1.10 20.90
CA ALA A 125 -7.78 -1.60 20.73
C ALA A 125 -7.84 -3.13 20.70
N ILE A 126 -6.88 -3.76 20.02
CA ILE A 126 -6.87 -5.21 19.85
C ILE A 126 -6.07 -5.96 20.94
N GLY A 127 -5.56 -5.25 21.95
CA GLY A 127 -4.74 -5.85 23.02
C GLY A 127 -3.36 -6.34 22.57
N ARG A 128 -2.85 -5.85 21.45
CA ARG A 128 -1.51 -6.18 20.94
C ARG A 128 -0.46 -5.37 21.69
N ALA A 129 0.60 -6.04 22.13
CA ALA A 129 1.74 -5.38 22.76
C ALA A 129 2.36 -4.33 21.81
N SER A 130 2.56 -3.12 22.33
CA SER A 130 3.21 -2.00 21.66
C SER A 130 4.11 -1.29 22.67
N PRO A 131 5.29 -0.80 22.27
CA PRO A 131 6.10 0.08 23.10
C PRO A 131 5.31 1.28 23.64
N ASP A 132 5.65 1.70 24.86
CA ASP A 132 5.06 2.86 25.54
C ASP A 132 6.17 3.60 26.30
N PRO A 133 6.63 4.77 25.81
CA PRO A 133 6.17 5.43 24.59
C PRO A 133 6.67 4.75 23.29
N PHE A 134 5.93 4.95 22.21
CA PHE A 134 6.29 4.58 20.84
C PHE A 134 6.88 5.79 20.11
N GLY A 135 8.15 5.70 19.69
CA GLY A 135 8.85 6.78 18.99
C GLY A 135 8.93 6.57 17.48
N VAL A 136 8.78 7.64 16.70
CA VAL A 136 8.94 7.70 15.24
C VAL A 136 9.93 8.80 14.92
N GLY A 137 11.20 8.45 14.69
CA GLY A 137 12.24 9.42 14.34
C GLY A 137 12.35 9.64 12.83
N PHE A 138 12.39 10.90 12.40
CA PHE A 138 12.56 11.26 10.97
C PHE A 138 13.89 10.75 10.41
N ARG A 139 14.96 10.82 11.22
CA ARG A 139 16.28 10.30 10.85
C ARG A 139 16.27 8.80 10.64
N ALA A 140 15.57 8.05 11.51
CA ALA A 140 15.46 6.60 11.39
C ALA A 140 14.80 6.21 10.07
N LEU A 141 13.75 6.92 9.65
CA LEU A 141 13.08 6.71 8.36
C LEU A 141 13.93 7.15 7.15
N GLY A 142 14.93 8.00 7.36
CA GLY A 142 15.75 8.59 6.31
C GLY A 142 15.03 9.69 5.54
N ILE A 143 14.18 10.47 6.22
CA ILE A 143 13.52 11.66 5.65
C ILE A 143 14.58 12.72 5.37
N PRO A 144 14.74 13.19 4.11
CA PRO A 144 15.67 14.27 3.81
C PRO A 144 15.21 15.57 4.46
N SER A 145 16.16 16.37 4.93
CA SER A 145 15.91 17.69 5.52
C SER A 145 15.36 18.69 4.50
N ARG A 146 15.70 18.51 3.21
CA ARG A 146 15.15 19.26 2.09
C ARG A 146 14.90 18.33 0.92
N HIS A 147 13.84 18.62 0.20
CA HIS A 147 13.54 17.95 -1.06
C HIS A 147 13.06 19.00 -2.07
N SER A 148 13.43 18.79 -3.33
CA SER A 148 12.91 19.58 -4.43
C SER A 148 11.41 19.32 -4.62
N PRO A 149 10.69 20.22 -5.30
CA PRO A 149 9.37 19.89 -5.86
C PRO A 149 9.47 18.64 -6.75
N ILE A 150 8.43 17.81 -6.69
CA ILE A 150 8.37 16.58 -7.48
C ILE A 150 7.75 16.91 -8.84
N VAL A 151 8.52 16.70 -9.91
CA VAL A 151 8.03 16.89 -11.28
C VAL A 151 7.83 15.52 -11.93
N PHE A 152 6.61 15.27 -12.40
CA PHE A 152 6.25 14.08 -13.15
C PHE A 152 6.37 14.36 -14.66
N ASP A 153 7.19 13.58 -15.33
CA ASP A 153 7.55 13.76 -16.74
C ASP A 153 6.97 12.60 -17.57
N ASP A 154 5.63 12.60 -17.68
CA ASP A 154 4.82 11.52 -18.25
C ASP A 154 5.03 10.16 -17.55
N ASP A 155 5.18 10.21 -16.23
CA ASP A 155 5.37 9.03 -15.39
C ASP A 155 4.08 8.21 -15.24
N VAL A 156 4.23 6.98 -14.72
CA VAL A 156 3.11 6.05 -14.56
C VAL A 156 2.99 5.56 -13.11
N LEU A 157 1.78 5.61 -12.55
CA LEU A 157 1.39 4.88 -11.35
C LEU A 157 0.66 3.60 -11.76
N ALA A 158 1.28 2.44 -11.56
CA ALA A 158 0.70 1.13 -11.83
C ALA A 158 0.10 0.51 -10.56
N GLY A 159 -1.23 0.45 -10.52
CA GLY A 159 -2.01 -0.05 -9.39
C GLY A 159 -2.77 1.07 -8.66
N CYS A 160 -4.04 0.82 -8.40
CA CYS A 160 -4.97 1.71 -7.70
C CYS A 160 -5.53 1.04 -6.42
N GLY A 161 -4.72 0.21 -5.77
CA GLY A 161 -5.03 -0.40 -4.47
C GLY A 161 -4.74 0.53 -3.29
N GLY A 162 -4.73 -0.03 -2.07
CA GLY A 162 -4.44 0.74 -0.85
C GLY A 162 -3.14 1.54 -0.95
N VAL A 163 -2.05 0.90 -1.40
CA VAL A 163 -0.74 1.57 -1.58
C VAL A 163 -0.78 2.68 -2.65
N GLY A 164 -1.41 2.43 -3.81
CA GLY A 164 -1.52 3.44 -4.88
C GLY A 164 -2.36 4.65 -4.48
N THR A 165 -3.50 4.43 -3.82
CA THR A 165 -4.31 5.52 -3.27
C THR A 165 -3.58 6.28 -2.17
N ALA A 166 -2.86 5.58 -1.29
CA ALA A 166 -2.05 6.20 -0.26
C ALA A 166 -0.86 7.00 -0.81
N PHE A 167 -0.26 6.57 -1.91
CA PHE A 167 0.79 7.31 -2.59
C PHE A 167 0.26 8.67 -3.07
N LEU A 168 -0.89 8.70 -3.75
CA LEU A 168 -1.52 9.96 -4.15
C LEU A 168 -1.93 10.80 -2.95
N TRP A 169 -2.48 10.17 -1.89
CA TRP A 169 -2.76 10.87 -0.63
C TRP A 169 -1.49 11.53 -0.12
N ALA A 170 -0.39 10.80 0.09
CA ALA A 170 0.90 11.33 0.54
C ALA A 170 1.42 12.48 -0.35
N LEU A 171 1.28 12.38 -1.68
CA LEU A 171 1.68 13.43 -2.62
C LEU A 171 0.93 14.76 -2.43
N GLN A 172 -0.28 14.76 -1.86
CA GLN A 172 -0.99 16.02 -1.55
C GLN A 172 -0.26 16.88 -0.50
N ALA A 173 0.69 16.31 0.25
CA ALA A 173 1.44 17.01 1.29
C ALA A 173 2.76 17.61 0.79
N VAL A 174 3.04 17.50 -0.51
CA VAL A 174 4.30 17.94 -1.12
C VAL A 174 4.00 18.70 -2.41
N ARG A 175 4.93 19.56 -2.82
CA ARG A 175 4.77 20.28 -4.09
C ARG A 175 4.99 19.33 -5.25
N THR A 176 4.00 19.24 -6.13
CA THR A 176 4.03 18.39 -7.31
C THR A 176 3.56 19.14 -8.55
N SER A 177 4.10 18.77 -9.72
CA SER A 177 3.66 19.27 -11.02
C SER A 177 3.91 18.26 -12.13
N GLY A 178 3.40 18.53 -13.33
CA GLY A 178 3.61 17.71 -14.53
C GLY A 178 2.47 16.74 -14.77
N ARG A 179 2.76 15.55 -15.32
CA ARG A 179 1.74 14.55 -15.70
C ARG A 179 2.05 13.17 -15.14
N LEU A 180 1.04 12.57 -14.49
CA LEU A 180 1.09 11.21 -13.96
C LEU A 180 -0.08 10.40 -14.49
N THR A 181 0.21 9.33 -15.22
CA THR A 181 -0.83 8.41 -15.72
C THR A 181 -1.08 7.30 -14.72
N VAL A 182 -2.33 7.14 -14.33
CA VAL A 182 -2.80 6.18 -13.33
C VAL A 182 -3.39 4.97 -14.04
N VAL A 183 -2.75 3.81 -13.88
CA VAL A 183 -3.06 2.56 -14.58
C VAL A 183 -3.63 1.52 -13.62
N ASP A 184 -4.85 1.05 -13.88
CA ASP A 184 -5.41 -0.14 -13.26
C ASP A 184 -6.57 -0.68 -14.11
N GLY A 185 -6.59 -2.00 -14.33
CA GLY A 185 -7.61 -2.68 -15.12
C GLY A 185 -8.77 -3.25 -14.30
N LYS A 186 -8.71 -3.15 -12.97
CA LYS A 186 -9.72 -3.70 -12.06
C LYS A 186 -10.79 -2.65 -11.71
N ASN A 187 -11.97 -3.12 -11.34
CA ASN A 187 -13.03 -2.28 -10.79
C ASN A 187 -12.89 -2.12 -9.26
N VAL A 188 -13.43 -1.05 -8.71
CA VAL A 188 -13.53 -0.83 -7.26
C VAL A 188 -14.39 -1.93 -6.66
N SER A 189 -13.92 -2.51 -5.56
CA SER A 189 -14.68 -3.49 -4.78
C SER A 189 -14.91 -2.96 -3.37
N ASP A 190 -16.01 -3.40 -2.74
CA ASP A 190 -16.38 -3.02 -1.36
C ASP A 190 -15.22 -3.28 -0.37
N GLY A 191 -14.61 -4.46 -0.43
CA GLY A 191 -13.41 -4.80 0.35
C GLY A 191 -12.17 -3.94 0.08
N ASN A 192 -12.20 -2.94 -0.82
CA ASN A 192 -11.14 -1.93 -0.94
C ASN A 192 -11.37 -0.72 -0.04
N LEU A 193 -12.61 -0.46 0.39
CA LEU A 193 -12.96 0.75 1.14
C LEU A 193 -12.31 0.79 2.53
N ASN A 194 -11.89 -0.37 3.07
CA ASN A 194 -11.16 -0.49 4.34
C ASN A 194 -9.73 0.07 4.30
N ARG A 195 -9.18 0.40 3.13
CA ARG A 195 -7.78 0.87 3.00
C ARG A 195 -7.53 1.85 1.88
N CYS A 196 -8.47 2.04 0.96
CA CYS A 196 -8.38 3.03 -0.10
C CYS A 196 -9.02 4.35 0.35
N PHE A 197 -8.24 5.44 0.29
CA PHE A 197 -8.68 6.77 0.74
C PHE A 197 -9.68 7.46 -0.18
N PHE A 198 -9.52 7.27 -1.48
CA PHE A 198 -10.28 8.00 -2.50
C PHE A 198 -11.49 7.22 -2.99
N TYR A 199 -11.87 6.10 -2.38
CA TYR A 199 -13.05 5.36 -2.81
C TYR A 199 -14.12 5.41 -1.74
N GLU A 200 -15.35 5.60 -2.21
CA GLU A 200 -16.58 5.57 -1.45
C GLU A 200 -17.49 4.44 -1.92
N ALA A 201 -18.54 4.14 -1.15
CA ALA A 201 -19.48 3.07 -1.46
C ALA A 201 -20.12 3.18 -2.86
N GLU A 202 -20.37 4.42 -3.31
CA GLU A 202 -20.92 4.72 -4.64
C GLU A 202 -19.96 4.40 -5.81
N ASP A 203 -18.66 4.25 -5.54
CA ASP A 203 -17.68 3.91 -6.60
C ASP A 203 -17.62 2.40 -6.88
N VAL A 204 -18.24 1.56 -6.05
CA VAL A 204 -18.15 0.10 -6.17
C VAL A 204 -18.70 -0.36 -7.51
N GLY A 205 -17.89 -1.11 -8.26
CA GLY A 205 -18.21 -1.57 -9.61
C GLY A 205 -17.60 -0.72 -10.73
N ASP A 206 -17.17 0.52 -10.45
CA ASP A 206 -16.56 1.39 -11.46
C ASP A 206 -15.06 1.11 -11.66
N PRO A 207 -14.47 1.46 -12.83
CA PRO A 207 -13.04 1.31 -13.08
C PRO A 207 -12.17 2.13 -12.11
N LYS A 208 -11.25 1.46 -11.40
CA LYS A 208 -10.42 2.06 -10.36
C LYS A 208 -9.63 3.28 -10.80
N ALA A 209 -8.97 3.18 -11.96
CA ALA A 209 -8.14 4.26 -12.50
C ALA A 209 -8.97 5.53 -12.74
N ARG A 210 -10.16 5.40 -13.33
CA ARG A 210 -11.06 6.54 -13.59
C ARG A 210 -11.53 7.19 -12.29
N ARG A 211 -12.00 6.37 -11.32
CA ARG A 211 -12.49 6.89 -10.04
C ARG A 211 -11.39 7.55 -9.21
N LEU A 212 -10.19 6.97 -9.20
CA LEU A 212 -9.06 7.54 -8.48
C LEU A 212 -8.67 8.91 -9.04
N VAL A 213 -8.56 9.03 -10.36
CA VAL A 213 -8.23 10.31 -11.01
C VAL A 213 -9.34 11.35 -10.82
N ALA A 214 -10.60 10.95 -10.85
CA ALA A 214 -11.73 11.87 -10.65
C ALA A 214 -11.79 12.45 -9.22
N ARG A 215 -11.28 11.72 -8.22
CA ARG A 215 -11.37 12.11 -6.80
C ARG A 215 -10.06 12.65 -6.22
N ALA A 216 -8.92 12.28 -6.79
CA ALA A 216 -7.62 12.74 -6.30
C ALA A 216 -7.25 14.09 -6.94
N ALA A 217 -6.84 15.04 -6.10
CA ALA A 217 -6.19 16.28 -6.52
C ALA A 217 -4.82 16.38 -5.84
N ILE A 218 -3.74 16.48 -6.63
CA ILE A 218 -2.36 16.52 -6.14
C ILE A 218 -1.60 17.71 -6.72
N GLY A 219 -1.63 18.84 -6.01
CA GLY A 219 -0.92 20.06 -6.42
C GLY A 219 -1.24 20.47 -7.86
N ASP A 220 -0.20 20.78 -8.62
CA ASP A 220 -0.29 21.18 -10.03
C ASP A 220 -0.08 19.99 -11.00
N THR A 221 -0.17 18.76 -10.50
CA THR A 221 0.00 17.56 -11.32
C THR A 221 -1.31 17.19 -12.01
N VAL A 222 -1.24 17.00 -13.32
CA VAL A 222 -2.34 16.45 -14.12
C VAL A 222 -2.34 14.93 -13.99
N LEU A 223 -3.46 14.39 -13.49
CA LEU A 223 -3.70 12.96 -13.43
C LEU A 223 -4.49 12.49 -14.65
N GLU A 224 -4.06 11.38 -15.25
CA GLU A 224 -4.75 10.77 -16.40
C GLU A 224 -5.11 9.31 -16.14
N PRO A 225 -6.37 8.89 -16.34
CA PRO A 225 -6.73 7.50 -16.11
C PRO A 225 -6.42 6.64 -17.34
N PHE A 226 -5.88 5.46 -17.11
CA PHE A 226 -5.80 4.40 -18.12
C PHE A 226 -6.37 3.10 -17.54
N VAL A 227 -7.48 2.64 -18.12
CA VAL A 227 -8.14 1.39 -17.71
C VAL A 227 -7.53 0.25 -18.50
N GLY A 228 -6.66 -0.54 -17.86
CA GLY A 228 -5.92 -1.63 -18.46
C GLY A 228 -4.71 -2.01 -17.62
N THR A 229 -3.86 -2.87 -18.15
CA THR A 229 -2.59 -3.23 -17.51
C THR A 229 -1.49 -2.21 -17.86
N PHE A 230 -0.38 -2.26 -17.12
CA PHE A 230 0.82 -1.49 -17.47
C PHE A 230 1.34 -1.84 -18.88
N HIS A 231 1.32 -3.13 -19.21
CA HIS A 231 1.71 -3.63 -20.54
C HIS A 231 0.83 -3.04 -21.66
N ASP A 232 -0.49 -2.94 -21.44
CA ASP A 232 -1.39 -2.33 -22.43
C ASP A 232 -1.06 -0.85 -22.67
N LEU A 233 -0.70 -0.11 -21.61
CA LEU A 233 -0.24 1.27 -21.74
C LEU A 233 1.09 1.35 -22.49
N LEU A 234 2.06 0.49 -22.15
CA LEU A 234 3.35 0.40 -22.83
C LEU A 234 3.16 0.19 -24.33
N ARG A 235 2.31 -0.77 -24.73
CA ARG A 235 2.00 -1.02 -26.15
C ARG A 235 1.44 0.20 -26.88
N LYS A 236 0.72 1.08 -26.16
CA LYS A 236 0.15 2.31 -26.71
C LYS A 236 1.16 3.47 -26.77
N ARG A 237 2.02 3.60 -25.76
CA ARG A 237 2.94 4.76 -25.60
C ARG A 237 4.37 4.48 -26.06
N GLY A 238 4.75 3.22 -26.27
CA GLY A 238 6.13 2.83 -26.48
C GLY A 238 6.87 2.74 -25.14
N ARG A 239 7.85 3.61 -24.92
CA ARG A 239 8.74 3.55 -23.75
C ARG A 239 8.12 4.28 -22.55
N ILE A 240 8.30 3.73 -21.34
CA ILE A 240 7.90 4.39 -20.09
C ILE A 240 9.14 4.60 -19.22
N ARG A 241 9.49 5.86 -18.96
CA ARG A 241 10.74 6.20 -18.25
C ARG A 241 10.67 5.83 -16.78
N ARG A 242 9.66 6.29 -16.06
CA ARG A 242 9.53 6.04 -14.62
C ARG A 242 8.16 5.48 -14.27
N VAL A 243 8.16 4.44 -13.45
CA VAL A 243 6.95 3.80 -12.94
C VAL A 243 6.97 3.67 -11.42
N PHE A 244 5.82 3.96 -10.81
CA PHE A 244 5.49 3.71 -9.41
C PHE A 244 4.61 2.46 -9.34
N VAL A 245 5.14 1.39 -8.75
CA VAL A 245 4.56 0.04 -8.76
C VAL A 245 3.88 -0.23 -7.43
N THR A 246 2.56 -0.38 -7.48
CA THR A 246 1.71 -0.62 -6.30
C THR A 246 0.71 -1.75 -6.51
N VAL A 247 0.87 -2.53 -7.59
CA VAL A 247 0.08 -3.74 -7.86
C VAL A 247 0.17 -4.72 -6.69
N ASP A 248 -0.83 -5.56 -6.48
CA ASP A 248 -0.95 -6.40 -5.28
C ASP A 248 -0.33 -7.80 -5.42
N SER A 249 0.34 -8.10 -6.54
CA SER A 249 0.86 -9.43 -6.82
C SER A 249 2.35 -9.43 -7.18
N ARG A 250 3.04 -10.52 -6.81
CA ARG A 250 4.44 -10.74 -7.19
C ARG A 250 4.59 -10.92 -8.70
N PRO A 251 3.76 -11.74 -9.40
CA PRO A 251 3.79 -11.81 -10.86
C PRO A 251 3.57 -10.46 -11.54
N GLY A 252 2.64 -9.64 -11.06
CA GLY A 252 2.39 -8.31 -11.64
C GLY A 252 3.61 -7.39 -11.55
N ARG A 253 4.34 -7.41 -10.44
CA ARG A 253 5.61 -6.67 -10.29
C ARG A 253 6.69 -7.18 -11.23
N ARG A 254 6.82 -8.50 -11.38
CA ARG A 254 7.76 -9.11 -12.34
C ARG A 254 7.40 -8.78 -13.78
N SER A 255 6.12 -8.76 -14.13
CA SER A 255 5.65 -8.34 -15.46
C SER A 255 6.04 -6.88 -15.76
N ILE A 256 5.82 -5.96 -14.82
CA ILE A 256 6.22 -4.55 -14.99
C ILE A 256 7.75 -4.43 -15.13
N GLN A 257 8.52 -5.24 -14.42
CA GLN A 257 9.98 -5.29 -14.60
C GLN A 257 10.37 -5.75 -16.00
N ALA A 258 9.69 -6.78 -16.51
CA ALA A 258 9.91 -7.33 -17.84
C ALA A 258 9.51 -6.36 -18.97
N ASP A 259 8.61 -5.42 -18.69
CA ASP A 259 8.23 -4.31 -19.58
C ASP A 259 9.29 -3.19 -19.64
N MET A 260 10.46 -3.39 -19.00
CA MET A 260 11.69 -2.58 -19.13
C MET A 260 11.55 -1.05 -18.90
N PRO A 261 10.86 -0.58 -17.84
CA PRO A 261 10.93 0.83 -17.44
C PRO A 261 12.35 1.21 -17.02
N PHE A 262 12.75 2.46 -17.28
CA PHE A 262 14.09 2.95 -16.92
C PHE A 262 14.28 3.11 -15.41
N GLU A 263 13.26 3.59 -14.71
CA GLU A 263 13.28 3.85 -13.27
C GLU A 263 12.02 3.29 -12.61
N VAL A 264 12.21 2.59 -11.50
CA VAL A 264 11.14 1.90 -10.78
C VAL A 264 11.18 2.30 -9.31
N PHE A 265 10.03 2.74 -8.82
CA PHE A 265 9.72 2.84 -7.40
C PHE A 265 8.65 1.79 -7.08
N ASP A 266 8.82 1.03 -6.03
CA ASP A 266 7.89 -0.01 -5.60
C ASP A 266 7.64 0.10 -4.10
N ALA A 267 6.39 -0.11 -3.73
CA ALA A 267 6.04 -0.38 -2.35
C ALA A 267 5.03 -1.52 -2.27
N SER A 268 5.17 -2.32 -1.21
CA SER A 268 4.30 -3.46 -0.96
C SER A 268 4.09 -3.70 0.52
N THR A 269 3.07 -4.49 0.82
CA THR A 269 2.74 -4.94 2.17
C THR A 269 2.77 -6.46 2.20
N THR A 270 3.31 -7.02 3.28
CA THR A 270 3.22 -8.46 3.58
C THR A 270 2.11 -8.65 4.61
N ASP A 271 0.89 -8.82 4.10
CA ASP A 271 -0.35 -8.75 4.89
C ASP A 271 -0.32 -7.49 5.78
N VAL A 272 -0.47 -7.66 7.09
CA VAL A 272 -0.38 -6.58 8.09
C VAL A 272 0.98 -6.49 8.77
N THR A 273 1.95 -7.34 8.42
CA THR A 273 3.15 -7.59 9.25
C THR A 273 4.42 -6.87 8.79
N ALA A 274 4.49 -6.49 7.52
CA ALA A 274 5.64 -5.76 7.01
C ALA A 274 5.25 -4.81 5.88
N VAL A 275 6.03 -3.75 5.75
CA VAL A 275 6.04 -2.84 4.61
C VAL A 275 7.41 -2.91 3.95
N VAL A 276 7.42 -3.03 2.63
CA VAL A 276 8.63 -3.00 1.81
C VAL A 276 8.58 -1.79 0.89
N ALA A 277 9.68 -1.05 0.81
CA ALA A 277 9.89 -0.03 -0.21
C ALA A 277 11.20 -0.31 -0.94
N HIS A 278 11.18 -0.13 -2.26
CA HIS A 278 12.28 -0.44 -3.15
C HIS A 278 12.35 0.58 -4.29
N HIS A 279 13.56 0.98 -4.66
CA HIS A 279 13.80 1.86 -5.81
C HIS A 279 15.00 1.36 -6.59
N HIS A 280 14.95 1.39 -7.92
CA HIS A 280 16.14 1.22 -8.75
C HIS A 280 16.02 1.95 -10.09
N ARG A 281 17.17 2.24 -10.70
CA ARG A 281 17.30 2.60 -12.11
C ARG A 281 17.97 1.46 -12.87
N GLN A 282 17.58 1.24 -14.10
CA GLN A 282 18.16 0.24 -14.98
C GLN A 282 19.18 0.88 -15.94
N PRO A 283 20.28 0.19 -16.28
CA PRO A 283 20.73 -1.07 -15.70
C PRO A 283 21.14 -0.88 -14.23
N THR A 284 20.81 -1.85 -13.39
CA THR A 284 21.18 -1.83 -11.95
C THR A 284 22.27 -2.86 -11.63
N GLY A 285 23.25 -2.45 -10.82
CA GLY A 285 24.21 -3.36 -10.18
C GLY A 285 23.63 -4.07 -8.94
N TYR A 286 22.44 -3.66 -8.50
CA TYR A 286 21.78 -4.15 -7.28
C TYR A 286 20.50 -4.92 -7.61
N ALA A 287 19.70 -5.24 -6.60
CA ALA A 287 18.41 -5.88 -6.80
C ALA A 287 17.49 -5.05 -7.71
N CYS A 288 16.88 -5.69 -8.71
CA CYS A 288 15.70 -5.22 -9.42
C CYS A 288 14.42 -5.84 -8.82
N LEU A 289 13.23 -5.57 -9.36
CA LEU A 289 11.99 -6.16 -8.83
C LEU A 289 11.97 -7.69 -8.86
N SER A 290 12.50 -8.35 -9.90
CA SER A 290 12.62 -9.81 -9.93
C SER A 290 13.59 -10.36 -8.87
N CYS A 291 14.56 -9.56 -8.40
CA CYS A 291 15.39 -9.94 -7.25
C CYS A 291 14.61 -9.80 -5.93
N ILE A 292 13.73 -8.80 -5.81
CA ILE A 292 12.90 -8.58 -4.61
C ILE A 292 11.79 -9.63 -4.51
N TYR A 293 11.14 -9.94 -5.64
CA TYR A 293 9.98 -10.81 -5.74
C TYR A 293 10.23 -12.00 -6.67
N PRO A 294 11.23 -12.87 -6.37
CA PRO A 294 11.53 -14.03 -7.20
C PRO A 294 10.30 -14.93 -7.35
N HIS A 295 10.18 -15.62 -8.48
CA HIS A 295 9.21 -16.69 -8.61
C HIS A 295 9.40 -17.74 -7.51
N ILE A 296 8.31 -18.25 -6.95
CA ILE A 296 8.31 -19.32 -5.94
C ILE A 296 7.31 -20.41 -6.35
N PRO A 297 7.58 -21.71 -6.07
CA PRO A 297 6.72 -22.82 -6.50
C PRO A 297 5.27 -22.74 -6.02
N GLU A 298 5.05 -22.10 -4.87
CA GLU A 298 3.72 -21.89 -4.28
C GLU A 298 2.82 -21.03 -5.19
N GLU A 299 3.39 -20.16 -6.02
CA GLU A 299 2.64 -19.39 -7.00
C GLU A 299 2.03 -20.32 -8.07
N ASP A 300 2.76 -21.33 -8.55
CA ASP A 300 2.27 -22.31 -9.53
C ASP A 300 1.26 -23.29 -8.94
N ALA A 301 1.46 -23.68 -7.67
CA ALA A 301 0.48 -24.50 -6.95
C ALA A 301 -0.86 -23.74 -6.82
N ARG A 302 -0.80 -22.48 -6.40
CA ARG A 302 -1.98 -21.63 -6.25
C ARG A 302 -2.71 -21.40 -7.58
N ASP A 303 -1.99 -21.15 -8.67
CA ASP A 303 -2.62 -20.96 -9.98
C ASP A 303 -3.37 -22.23 -10.43
N ARG A 304 -2.83 -23.42 -10.15
CA ARG A 304 -3.51 -24.71 -10.39
C ARG A 304 -4.75 -24.89 -9.52
N ASP A 305 -4.66 -24.55 -8.23
CA ASP A 305 -5.80 -24.65 -7.31
C ASP A 305 -6.93 -23.69 -7.72
N VAL A 306 -6.59 -22.45 -8.11
CA VAL A 306 -7.57 -21.47 -8.62
C VAL A 306 -8.19 -21.95 -9.93
N ALA A 307 -7.40 -22.49 -10.85
CA ALA A 307 -7.90 -23.04 -12.11
C ALA A 307 -8.90 -24.18 -11.87
N ALA A 308 -8.56 -25.11 -10.98
CA ALA A 308 -9.43 -26.22 -10.59
C ALA A 308 -10.72 -25.72 -9.91
N LEU A 309 -10.59 -24.80 -8.95
CA LEU A 309 -11.72 -24.23 -8.21
C LEU A 309 -12.70 -23.48 -9.12
N LEU A 310 -12.18 -22.75 -10.12
CA LEU A 310 -12.99 -21.91 -11.00
C LEU A 310 -13.43 -22.63 -12.29
N GLY A 311 -12.95 -23.85 -12.53
CA GLY A 311 -13.18 -24.59 -13.79
C GLY A 311 -12.58 -23.88 -15.00
N LEU A 312 -11.39 -23.29 -14.84
CA LEU A 312 -10.69 -22.50 -15.86
C LEU A 312 -9.37 -23.16 -16.27
N THR A 313 -8.80 -22.75 -17.39
CA THR A 313 -7.43 -23.13 -17.77
C THR A 313 -6.40 -22.29 -17.00
N LEU A 314 -5.16 -22.80 -16.91
CA LEU A 314 -4.06 -22.05 -16.31
C LEU A 314 -3.81 -20.73 -17.04
N ASP A 315 -3.92 -20.70 -18.36
CA ASP A 315 -3.72 -19.48 -19.15
C ASP A 315 -4.78 -18.42 -18.82
N GLN A 316 -6.04 -18.83 -18.62
CA GLN A 316 -7.10 -17.91 -18.18
C GLN A 316 -6.80 -17.36 -16.78
N VAL A 317 -6.36 -18.19 -15.83
CA VAL A 317 -6.00 -17.74 -14.48
C VAL A 317 -4.81 -16.79 -14.51
N ARG A 318 -3.80 -17.07 -15.35
CA ARG A 318 -2.59 -16.25 -15.51
C ARG A 318 -2.85 -14.87 -16.09
N ARG A 319 -4.00 -14.63 -16.76
CA ARG A 319 -4.45 -13.29 -17.18
C ARG A 319 -4.81 -12.38 -15.99
N ARG A 320 -5.04 -12.94 -14.79
CA ARG A 320 -5.33 -12.27 -13.50
C ARG A 320 -6.60 -11.42 -13.42
N ILE A 321 -7.07 -10.86 -14.53
CA ILE A 321 -8.31 -10.08 -14.66
C ILE A 321 -9.26 -10.85 -15.59
N VAL A 322 -10.53 -10.90 -15.21
CA VAL A 322 -11.56 -11.57 -16.02
C VAL A 322 -11.90 -10.72 -17.24
N ASP A 323 -11.57 -11.25 -18.41
CA ASP A 323 -11.99 -10.75 -19.72
C ASP A 323 -13.34 -11.34 -20.15
N VAL A 324 -13.81 -10.95 -21.35
CA VAL A 324 -15.11 -11.38 -21.90
C VAL A 324 -15.18 -12.90 -22.05
N ASP A 325 -14.14 -13.53 -22.58
CA ASP A 325 -14.09 -14.98 -22.81
C ASP A 325 -14.13 -15.76 -21.49
N THR A 326 -13.36 -15.29 -20.50
CA THR A 326 -13.32 -15.90 -19.17
C THR A 326 -14.60 -15.66 -18.40
N ALA A 327 -15.24 -14.49 -18.55
CA ALA A 327 -16.55 -14.21 -17.99
C ALA A 327 -17.62 -15.16 -18.54
N ALA A 328 -17.59 -15.46 -19.84
CA ALA A 328 -18.49 -16.43 -20.46
C ALA A 328 -18.27 -17.86 -19.94
N ALA A 329 -17.00 -18.26 -19.72
CA ALA A 329 -16.67 -19.54 -19.10
C ALA A 329 -17.19 -19.62 -17.66
N LEU A 330 -16.93 -18.60 -16.84
CA LEU A 330 -17.42 -18.51 -15.46
C LEU A 330 -18.95 -18.52 -15.40
N SER A 331 -19.62 -17.83 -16.33
CA SER A 331 -21.08 -17.84 -16.43
C SER A 331 -21.63 -19.24 -16.65
N ARG A 332 -21.04 -20.02 -17.57
CA ARG A 332 -21.40 -21.43 -17.79
C ARG A 332 -21.13 -22.30 -16.57
N ASN A 333 -19.98 -22.12 -15.93
CA ASN A 333 -19.56 -22.93 -14.79
C ASN A 333 -20.43 -22.67 -13.54
N PHE A 334 -20.96 -21.45 -13.39
CA PHE A 334 -21.59 -21.01 -12.14
C PHE A 334 -23.05 -20.54 -12.25
N GLY A 335 -23.63 -20.52 -13.44
CA GLY A 335 -25.04 -20.15 -13.66
C GLY A 335 -25.39 -18.70 -13.33
N ALA A 336 -24.41 -17.78 -13.32
CA ALA A 336 -24.61 -16.35 -13.10
C ALA A 336 -24.30 -15.54 -14.36
N PRO A 337 -24.87 -14.32 -14.54
CA PRO A 337 -24.60 -13.48 -15.71
C PRO A 337 -23.12 -13.12 -15.86
N ALA A 338 -22.59 -13.14 -17.08
CA ALA A 338 -21.17 -12.91 -17.38
C ALA A 338 -20.68 -11.54 -16.88
N GLU A 339 -21.55 -10.53 -16.94
CA GLU A 339 -21.32 -9.16 -16.48
C GLU A 339 -20.96 -9.10 -14.99
N THR A 340 -21.42 -10.10 -14.22
CA THR A 340 -21.08 -10.23 -12.79
C THR A 340 -19.60 -10.55 -12.57
N PHE A 341 -18.90 -11.10 -13.56
CA PHE A 341 -17.51 -11.51 -13.42
C PHE A 341 -16.52 -10.55 -14.08
N LEU A 342 -16.95 -9.87 -15.15
CA LEU A 342 -16.09 -9.01 -15.97
C LEU A 342 -15.33 -7.97 -15.12
N GLY A 343 -14.03 -7.82 -15.37
CA GLY A 343 -13.18 -6.84 -14.69
C GLY A 343 -12.83 -7.17 -13.23
N LYS A 344 -13.33 -8.28 -12.68
CA LYS A 344 -12.91 -8.77 -11.35
C LYS A 344 -11.54 -9.45 -11.43
N SER A 345 -10.85 -9.49 -10.30
CA SER A 345 -9.60 -10.24 -10.18
C SER A 345 -9.87 -11.72 -9.94
N MET A 346 -9.03 -12.61 -10.50
CA MET A 346 -9.11 -14.06 -10.29
C MET A 346 -8.99 -14.42 -8.80
N ASP A 347 -8.07 -13.75 -8.08
CA ASP A 347 -7.91 -13.94 -6.65
C ASP A 347 -9.16 -13.54 -5.85
N SER A 348 -9.84 -12.45 -6.21
CA SER A 348 -11.08 -12.04 -5.57
C SER A 348 -12.20 -13.06 -5.79
N LEU A 349 -12.28 -13.64 -6.99
CA LEU A 349 -13.25 -14.69 -7.31
C LEU A 349 -12.95 -15.98 -6.54
N ALA A 350 -11.70 -16.43 -6.55
CA ALA A 350 -11.26 -17.59 -5.78
C ALA A 350 -11.54 -17.40 -4.28
N LYS A 351 -11.18 -16.24 -3.72
CA LYS A 351 -11.43 -15.89 -2.30
C LYS A 351 -12.92 -15.93 -1.95
N ALA A 352 -13.78 -15.38 -2.81
CA ALA A 352 -15.23 -15.41 -2.59
C ALA A 352 -15.81 -16.83 -2.59
N ARG A 353 -15.18 -17.78 -3.29
CA ARG A 353 -15.60 -19.18 -3.35
C ARG A 353 -14.96 -20.06 -2.28
N CYS A 354 -13.73 -19.77 -1.86
CA CYS A 354 -13.09 -20.44 -0.71
C CYS A 354 -13.77 -20.10 0.62
N GLY A 355 -14.49 -18.96 0.70
CA GLY A 355 -15.34 -18.67 1.86
C GLY A 355 -16.47 -19.69 2.10
N SER A 356 -16.73 -20.59 1.15
CA SER A 356 -17.73 -21.66 1.25
C SER A 356 -17.14 -23.07 1.41
N ALA A 357 -15.81 -23.25 1.47
CA ALA A 357 -15.17 -24.52 1.80
C ALA A 357 -13.71 -24.31 2.27
N PRO A 358 -13.28 -24.90 3.41
CA PRO A 358 -11.91 -24.74 3.87
C PRO A 358 -10.96 -25.51 2.96
N VAL A 359 -10.21 -24.79 2.11
CA VAL A 359 -9.05 -25.36 1.43
C VAL A 359 -7.93 -25.46 2.46
N THR A 360 -7.75 -26.66 3.02
CA THR A 360 -6.53 -27.05 3.72
C THR A 360 -5.42 -27.25 2.70
N THR A 361 -4.70 -26.19 2.35
CA THR A 361 -3.40 -26.31 1.69
C THR A 361 -2.30 -26.09 2.72
N GLY A 362 -1.55 -27.15 3.01
CA GLY A 362 -0.32 -27.08 3.79
C GLY A 362 0.62 -26.05 3.19
N GLY A 363 0.83 -24.93 3.90
CA GLY A 363 1.77 -23.87 3.55
C GLY A 363 1.18 -22.61 2.89
N GLY A 364 -0.06 -22.63 2.41
CA GLY A 364 -0.66 -21.50 1.67
C GLY A 364 -1.44 -20.54 2.55
N ARG A 365 -0.78 -19.65 3.29
CA ARG A 365 -1.48 -18.54 3.98
C ARG A 365 -2.26 -17.71 2.96
N GLN A 366 -3.54 -17.48 3.23
CA GLN A 366 -4.37 -16.59 2.43
C GLN A 366 -3.76 -15.18 2.47
N ALA A 367 -3.57 -14.54 1.32
CA ALA A 367 -3.14 -13.14 1.27
C ALA A 367 -4.28 -12.27 1.79
N LEU A 368 -4.07 -11.60 2.92
CA LEU A 368 -5.09 -10.79 3.59
C LEU A 368 -4.90 -9.32 3.25
N ALA A 369 -6.00 -8.59 3.20
CA ALA A 369 -5.94 -7.15 2.99
C ALA A 369 -5.22 -6.50 4.19
N PRO A 370 -4.24 -5.61 3.97
CA PRO A 370 -3.65 -4.84 5.04
C PRO A 370 -4.67 -3.87 5.64
N PHE A 371 -4.49 -3.52 6.92
CA PHE A 371 -5.15 -2.35 7.50
C PHE A 371 -4.71 -1.07 6.77
N ALA A 372 -5.57 -0.04 6.79
CA ALA A 372 -5.32 1.23 6.11
C ALA A 372 -3.92 1.76 6.41
N PHE A 373 -3.56 1.94 7.68
CA PHE A 373 -2.27 2.49 8.10
C PHE A 373 -1.04 1.75 7.56
N VAL A 374 -1.12 0.44 7.34
CA VAL A 374 -0.02 -0.36 6.77
C VAL A 374 0.16 -0.03 5.30
N SER A 375 -0.93 0.00 4.53
CA SER A 375 -0.90 0.39 3.13
C SER A 375 -0.58 1.87 2.93
N SER A 376 -1.00 2.72 3.87
CA SER A 376 -0.71 4.15 3.90
C SER A 376 0.76 4.43 4.12
N LEU A 377 1.36 3.72 5.08
CA LEU A 377 2.80 3.77 5.33
C LEU A 377 3.58 3.36 4.07
N ALA A 378 3.18 2.30 3.38
CA ALA A 378 3.81 1.88 2.12
C ALA A 378 3.77 2.99 1.05
N GLY A 379 2.62 3.64 0.87
CA GLY A 379 2.48 4.76 -0.07
C GLY A 379 3.38 5.95 0.30
N CYS A 380 3.43 6.32 1.59
CA CYS A 380 4.32 7.38 2.06
C CYS A 380 5.81 7.04 1.87
N LEU A 381 6.22 5.79 2.13
CA LEU A 381 7.61 5.38 1.94
C LEU A 381 8.03 5.41 0.47
N MET A 382 7.11 5.19 -0.46
CA MET A 382 7.38 5.34 -1.89
C MET A 382 7.62 6.81 -2.29
N VAL A 383 6.84 7.76 -1.74
CA VAL A 383 7.10 9.20 -1.91
C VAL A 383 8.44 9.57 -1.28
N LEU A 384 8.76 9.01 -0.11
CA LEU A 384 10.05 9.24 0.55
C LEU A 384 11.23 8.75 -0.30
N ASP A 385 11.11 7.58 -0.92
CA ASP A 385 12.16 7.07 -1.82
C ASP A 385 12.32 7.97 -3.06
N LEU A 386 11.23 8.52 -3.59
CA LEU A 386 11.27 9.52 -4.66
C LEU A 386 12.02 10.78 -4.24
N MET A 387 11.70 11.36 -3.07
CA MET A 387 12.43 12.52 -2.53
C MET A 387 13.91 12.22 -2.36
N ARG A 388 14.25 11.06 -1.80
CA ARG A 388 15.65 10.63 -1.61
C ARG A 388 16.38 10.48 -2.93
N SER A 389 15.71 9.97 -3.98
CA SER A 389 16.30 9.84 -5.31
C SER A 389 16.65 11.17 -5.98
N GLN A 390 16.01 12.27 -5.52
CA GLN A 390 16.24 13.64 -5.99
C GLN A 390 17.23 14.42 -5.11
N SER A 391 17.53 13.92 -3.91
CA SER A 391 18.45 14.51 -2.93
C SER A 391 19.55 13.51 -2.52
N PRO A 392 20.40 13.04 -3.46
CA PRO A 392 21.38 11.98 -3.18
C PRO A 392 22.44 12.39 -2.14
N ASP A 393 22.69 13.69 -1.98
CA ASP A 393 23.68 14.21 -1.04
C ASP A 393 23.16 14.28 0.41
N GLU A 394 21.85 14.12 0.64
CA GLU A 394 21.26 14.24 1.99
C GLU A 394 21.23 12.92 2.77
N ALA A 395 21.45 11.78 2.11
CA ALA A 395 21.46 10.49 2.79
C ALA A 395 22.27 9.43 2.06
N PRO A 396 22.79 8.42 2.78
CA PRO A 396 23.50 7.30 2.16
C PRO A 396 22.65 6.59 1.09
N PRO A 397 23.29 6.09 0.01
CA PRO A 397 22.59 5.37 -1.04
C PRO A 397 21.91 4.12 -0.49
N SER A 398 20.67 3.91 -0.91
CA SER A 398 19.86 2.76 -0.53
C SER A 398 18.88 2.45 -1.63
N ASN A 399 18.63 1.17 -1.90
CA ASN A 399 17.61 0.75 -2.85
C ASN A 399 16.50 -0.07 -2.16
N TYR A 400 16.61 -0.34 -0.85
CA TYR A 400 15.70 -1.24 -0.15
C TYR A 400 15.47 -0.84 1.30
N LEU A 401 14.21 -0.93 1.70
CA LEU A 401 13.71 -0.69 3.05
C LEU A 401 12.68 -1.78 3.39
N GLN A 402 12.75 -2.32 4.60
CA GLN A 402 11.71 -3.18 5.16
C GLN A 402 11.44 -2.74 6.60
N LEU A 403 10.16 -2.58 6.92
CA LEU A 403 9.69 -2.11 8.23
C LEU A 403 8.59 -3.02 8.76
N ASP A 404 8.57 -3.18 10.09
CA ASP A 404 7.40 -3.70 10.81
C ASP A 404 6.53 -2.49 11.20
N PRO A 405 5.29 -2.36 10.67
CA PRO A 405 4.44 -1.21 10.93
C PRO A 405 3.94 -1.14 12.38
N TRP A 406 4.16 -2.19 13.18
CA TRP A 406 3.78 -2.27 14.60
C TRP A 406 4.92 -1.94 15.56
N ARG A 407 6.11 -1.61 15.04
CA ARG A 407 7.29 -1.28 15.85
C ARG A 407 7.81 0.10 15.51
N PRO A 408 8.43 0.81 16.48
CA PRO A 408 9.18 2.02 16.19
C PRO A 408 10.08 1.81 14.97
N PRO A 409 10.10 2.73 13.99
CA PRO A 409 10.93 2.57 12.81
C PRO A 409 12.38 2.39 13.23
N THR A 410 12.90 1.20 13.00
CA THR A 410 14.31 0.86 13.12
C THR A 410 14.86 0.37 11.78
N PRO A 411 14.69 1.11 10.67
CA PRO A 411 15.18 0.61 9.41
C PRO A 411 16.64 0.96 9.19
N VAL A 412 17.44 -0.06 8.92
CA VAL A 412 18.70 0.12 8.21
C VAL A 412 18.36 0.02 6.72
N ARG A 413 18.02 1.17 6.11
CA ARG A 413 17.99 1.31 4.66
C ARG A 413 19.29 0.73 4.10
N ARG A 414 19.20 -0.11 3.08
CA ARG A 414 20.36 -0.84 2.55
C ARG A 414 20.39 -0.89 1.05
N LEU A 415 21.57 -1.18 0.51
CA LEU A 415 21.76 -1.64 -0.85
C LEU A 415 21.58 -3.17 -0.86
N LYS A 416 20.41 -3.62 -1.25
CA LYS A 416 20.12 -5.04 -1.44
C LYS A 416 20.80 -5.52 -2.71
N ALA A 417 21.72 -6.46 -2.55
CA ALA A 417 22.47 -7.07 -3.63
C ALA A 417 21.54 -7.75 -4.66
N ARG A 418 22.00 -7.78 -5.90
CA ARG A 418 21.39 -8.57 -6.97
C ARG A 418 21.35 -10.05 -6.56
N ARG A 419 20.26 -10.74 -6.90
CA ARG A 419 20.16 -12.20 -6.72
C ARG A 419 20.94 -12.92 -7.82
N ASP A 420 21.68 -13.96 -7.46
CA ASP A 420 22.34 -14.82 -8.44
C ASP A 420 21.31 -15.44 -9.38
N ARG A 421 21.61 -15.44 -10.69
CA ARG A 421 20.72 -15.95 -11.75
C ARG A 421 19.32 -15.33 -11.71
N CYS A 422 19.21 -14.05 -11.37
CA CYS A 422 17.97 -13.30 -11.53
C CYS A 422 17.48 -13.40 -12.99
N GLU A 423 16.23 -13.79 -13.19
CA GLU A 423 15.60 -13.99 -14.51
C GLU A 423 15.58 -12.72 -15.39
N PHE A 424 15.78 -11.55 -14.80
CA PHE A 424 15.78 -10.27 -15.50
C PHE A 424 17.19 -9.66 -15.53
N CYS A 425 17.68 -9.13 -14.41
CA CYS A 425 18.97 -8.42 -14.38
C CYS A 425 20.19 -9.36 -14.30
N GLY A 426 19.98 -10.67 -14.27
CA GLY A 426 21.02 -11.67 -14.45
C GLY A 426 21.18 -12.10 -15.91
N ASP A 427 20.18 -11.84 -16.76
CA ASP A 427 20.16 -12.22 -18.17
C ASP A 427 20.94 -11.19 -19.02
N THR A 428 21.94 -11.66 -19.76
CA THR A 428 22.79 -10.82 -20.61
C THR A 428 22.09 -10.32 -21.87
N GLU A 429 21.17 -11.11 -22.44
CA GLU A 429 20.40 -10.71 -23.61
C GLU A 429 19.40 -9.63 -23.25
N LEU A 430 18.68 -9.79 -22.13
CA LEU A 430 17.74 -8.76 -21.67
C LEU A 430 18.45 -7.44 -21.34
N LYS A 431 19.68 -7.48 -20.82
CA LYS A 431 20.50 -6.27 -20.62
C LYS A 431 20.86 -5.59 -21.94
N ALA A 432 21.23 -6.36 -22.96
CA ALA A 432 21.54 -5.82 -24.28
C ALA A 432 20.30 -5.19 -24.93
N VAL A 433 19.13 -5.85 -24.82
CA VAL A 433 17.84 -5.29 -25.25
C VAL A 433 17.52 -4.01 -24.49
N PHE A 434 17.70 -3.99 -23.16
CA PHE A 434 17.47 -2.80 -22.35
C PHE A 434 18.39 -1.64 -22.76
N ALA A 435 19.68 -1.92 -22.99
CA ALA A 435 20.64 -0.91 -23.44
C ALA A 435 20.25 -0.31 -24.79
N ALA A 436 19.84 -1.15 -25.75
CA ALA A 436 19.33 -0.70 -27.04
C ALA A 436 18.01 0.08 -26.91
N LEU A 437 17.10 -0.34 -26.03
CA LEU A 437 15.82 0.32 -25.79
C LEU A 437 15.99 1.74 -25.23
N TRP A 438 17.03 1.98 -24.43
CA TRP A 438 17.25 3.25 -23.75
C TRP A 438 18.47 4.02 -24.28
N ASP A 439 19.00 3.62 -25.43
CA ASP A 439 20.13 4.28 -26.09
C ASP A 439 21.36 4.40 -25.15
N LEU A 440 21.59 3.37 -24.33
CA LEU A 440 22.68 3.29 -23.36
C LEU A 440 23.87 2.51 -23.93
N PRO A 441 25.11 2.80 -23.48
CA PRO A 441 26.24 1.96 -23.80
C PRO A 441 26.02 0.55 -23.23
N VAL A 442 26.29 -0.47 -24.03
CA VAL A 442 26.28 -1.86 -23.57
C VAL A 442 27.46 -2.03 -22.61
N VAL A 443 27.17 -2.14 -21.32
CA VAL A 443 28.17 -2.45 -20.30
C VAL A 443 28.33 -3.98 -20.26
N PRO A 444 29.55 -4.53 -20.45
CA PRO A 444 29.78 -5.98 -20.49
C PRO A 444 29.41 -6.72 -19.20
#